data_AF-A0A8S3T2B8-F1
#
_entry.id   AF-A0A8S3T2B8-F1
#
_cell.length_a   1.000
_cell.length_b   1.000
_cell.length_c   1.000
_cell.angle_alpha   90.00
_cell.angle_beta   90.00
_cell.angle_gamma   90.00
#
_symmetry.space_group_name_H-M   'P 1'
#
loop_
_entity.id
_entity.type
_entity.pdbx_description
1 polymer ?
#
loop_
_entity_poly.entity_id
_entity_poly.type
_entity_poly.pdbx_seq_one_letter_code
_entity_poly.pdbx_strand_id
1 'polypeptide(L)'
;MESENIITGFEEHFRSLATFNNQTDIDSAYHNQVEDDIQSINRLVQRNNISNVTHIEITNAIRSINRGKSADFQGITIEHITHAGSEMETTLVTLLLNMYETTDAGYRIGNISVNSTACADDVALISEEPDQTQLLINMACDYAYMEGYQLQPTKSVVLHITNKKRKQGPVSTSFTMGQHEMPSVRSATHLGIIRTTSLKENMTANVEENIKKARRSAYSLLGGGFHGYNGLDVETMVHLYKIYVSPVLLYGLELILPTTSSLALIENFQKKLLKQILSLPTCVADITINILTGILPIEAQIHIRALGLFNNICNQHEESMEKSLARRQLTVKNNQSSSWFVAVKHMLRKYNLQEATWYLDNPVKKSLWTSNIKRTVHNHWSKSIVQLLPLYKGLDHLTTGNLEKGKIHPLFRINCHSAIDTTRLPVKLKLLTGSYILQSKRIKMYKDETDPKCLLCSKDDETVTHFILQCVQLQNIRNKILLETVDVLNSLGIQFNELLDSEKLQIILDITPVATSRKLSPASVAKVERLTRRLIYQLHIARYKIVCG
;
A
#
# COMPACT_ATOMS: atom_id res chain seq x y z
N MET A 1 -48.73 26.08 -23.02
CA MET A 1 -50.06 25.65 -22.55
C MET A 1 -50.19 24.14 -22.36
N GLU A 2 -49.41 23.27 -23.02
CA GLU A 2 -49.45 21.82 -22.70
C GLU A 2 -48.51 21.38 -21.56
N SER A 3 -47.52 22.19 -21.18
CA SER A 3 -46.57 21.87 -20.11
C SER A 3 -47.06 22.20 -18.68
N GLU A 4 -48.03 23.10 -18.53
CA GLU A 4 -48.63 23.41 -17.21
C GLU A 4 -49.52 22.27 -16.72
N ASN A 5 -50.27 21.61 -17.61
CA ASN A 5 -51.15 20.50 -17.23
C ASN A 5 -50.40 19.26 -16.69
N ILE A 6 -49.14 19.04 -17.10
CA ILE A 6 -48.34 17.92 -16.61
C ILE A 6 -47.81 18.22 -15.19
N ILE A 7 -47.36 19.45 -14.95
CA ILE A 7 -46.83 19.86 -13.65
C ILE A 7 -47.95 19.88 -12.61
N THR A 8 -49.14 20.39 -12.96
CA THR A 8 -50.31 20.36 -12.07
C THR A 8 -50.77 18.93 -11.77
N GLY A 9 -50.72 18.01 -12.74
CA GLY A 9 -51.02 16.59 -12.52
C GLY A 9 -50.02 15.88 -11.60
N PHE A 10 -48.73 16.20 -11.69
CA PHE A 10 -47.71 15.68 -10.76
C PHE A 10 -47.87 16.25 -9.35
N GLU A 11 -48.19 17.54 -9.25
CA GLU A 11 -48.42 18.21 -7.97
C GLU A 11 -49.63 17.61 -7.23
N GLU A 12 -50.75 17.35 -7.92
CA GLU A 12 -51.92 16.69 -7.34
C GLU A 12 -51.63 15.25 -6.91
N HIS A 13 -50.86 14.49 -7.71
CA HIS A 13 -50.46 13.13 -7.38
C HIS A 13 -49.62 13.08 -6.10
N PHE A 14 -48.57 13.90 -6.00
CA PHE A 14 -47.70 13.92 -4.81
C PHE A 14 -48.39 14.53 -3.59
N ARG A 15 -49.29 15.50 -3.78
CA ARG A 15 -50.12 16.03 -2.70
C ARG A 15 -51.10 14.99 -2.16
N SER A 16 -51.60 14.06 -2.99
CA SER A 16 -52.42 12.93 -2.54
C SER A 16 -51.64 11.87 -1.75
N LEU A 17 -50.36 11.67 -2.07
CA LEU A 17 -49.46 10.78 -1.34
C LEU A 17 -48.97 11.39 -0.02
N ALA A 18 -48.86 12.72 0.03
CA ALA A 18 -48.41 13.47 1.21
C ALA A 18 -49.56 13.96 2.11
N THR A 19 -50.82 13.79 1.72
CA THR A 19 -51.96 14.12 2.58
C THR A 19 -52.21 12.97 3.56
N PHE A 20 -51.79 13.19 4.81
CA PHE A 20 -51.95 12.33 6.00
C PHE A 20 -53.40 12.01 6.41
N ASN A 21 -54.40 12.26 5.56
CA ASN A 21 -55.82 12.19 5.95
C ASN A 21 -56.39 10.77 6.10
N ASN A 22 -55.60 9.71 5.92
CA ASN A 22 -56.08 8.32 6.03
C ASN A 22 -55.27 7.43 6.99
N GLN A 23 -54.41 7.98 7.85
CA GLN A 23 -53.79 7.20 8.93
C GLN A 23 -54.25 7.77 10.28
N THR A 24 -55.36 7.24 10.78
CA THR A 24 -56.04 7.69 12.01
C THR A 24 -55.28 7.43 13.30
N ASP A 25 -54.06 6.87 13.26
CA ASP A 25 -53.31 6.49 14.47
C ASP A 25 -51.84 6.96 14.44
N ILE A 26 -51.57 8.20 14.00
CA ILE A 26 -50.27 8.84 14.25
C ILE A 26 -50.39 9.75 15.47
N ASP A 27 -49.60 9.43 16.49
CA ASP A 27 -49.54 10.08 17.80
C ASP A 27 -49.29 11.60 17.65
N SER A 28 -50.31 12.40 17.99
CA SER A 28 -50.33 13.86 17.88
C SER A 28 -49.14 14.55 18.57
N ALA A 29 -48.50 13.89 19.52
CA ALA A 29 -47.29 14.38 20.18
C ALA A 29 -46.08 14.45 19.22
N TYR A 30 -45.93 13.48 18.31
CA TYR A 30 -44.83 13.43 17.35
C TYR A 30 -44.95 14.53 16.29
N HIS A 31 -46.18 14.80 15.83
CA HIS A 31 -46.42 15.84 14.85
C HIS A 31 -46.06 17.24 15.37
N ASN A 32 -46.39 17.52 16.63
CA ASN A 32 -46.04 18.79 17.27
C ASN A 32 -44.53 18.95 17.45
N GLN A 33 -43.81 17.86 17.72
CA GLN A 33 -42.35 17.89 17.88
C GLN A 33 -41.60 18.16 16.57
N VAL A 34 -42.09 17.58 15.45
CA VAL A 34 -41.52 17.84 14.11
C VAL A 34 -41.69 19.31 13.70
N GLU A 35 -42.83 19.92 14.02
CA GLU A 35 -43.07 21.35 13.75
C GLU A 35 -42.13 22.27 14.57
N ASP A 36 -41.89 21.94 15.84
CA ASP A 36 -40.94 22.68 16.69
C ASP A 36 -39.49 22.58 16.19
N ASP A 37 -39.09 21.43 15.63
CA ASP A 37 -37.77 21.20 15.06
C ASP A 37 -37.57 21.93 13.72
N ILE A 38 -38.58 21.94 12.84
CA ILE A 38 -38.57 22.69 11.57
C ILE A 38 -38.40 24.19 11.85
N GLN A 39 -39.12 24.72 12.85
CA GLN A 39 -38.99 26.12 13.23
C GLN A 39 -37.59 26.44 13.80
N SER A 40 -37.00 25.52 14.56
CA SER A 40 -35.64 25.67 15.10
C SER A 40 -34.57 25.68 14.01
N ILE A 41 -34.70 24.83 12.99
CA ILE A 41 -33.81 24.78 11.82
C ILE A 41 -33.92 26.06 10.99
N ASN A 42 -35.13 26.56 10.73
CA ASN A 42 -35.33 27.79 9.97
C ASN A 42 -34.70 29.02 10.67
N ARG A 43 -34.73 29.08 12.01
CA ARG A 43 -34.05 30.12 12.79
C ARG A 43 -32.52 30.02 12.72
N LEU A 44 -31.97 28.82 12.57
CA LEU A 44 -30.52 28.60 12.40
C LEU A 44 -30.04 28.98 10.99
N VAL A 45 -30.83 28.69 9.97
CA VAL A 45 -30.53 29.01 8.56
C VAL A 45 -30.52 30.52 8.32
N GLN A 46 -31.41 31.29 8.95
CA GLN A 46 -31.42 32.75 8.83
C GLN A 46 -30.17 33.44 9.43
N ARG A 47 -29.39 32.76 10.27
CA ARG A 47 -28.22 33.37 10.95
C ARG A 47 -26.89 33.23 10.19
N ASN A 48 -26.78 32.39 9.17
CA ASN A 48 -25.53 32.17 8.45
C ASN A 48 -25.70 32.33 6.94
N ASN A 49 -25.14 33.41 6.38
CA ASN A 49 -25.07 33.64 4.93
C ASN A 49 -24.16 32.60 4.26
N ILE A 50 -24.74 31.60 3.60
CA ILE A 50 -24.00 30.64 2.75
C ILE A 50 -24.32 30.95 1.27
N SER A 51 -23.29 31.09 0.45
CA SER A 51 -23.39 31.44 -0.98
C SER A 51 -23.83 30.27 -1.85
N ASN A 52 -24.66 30.56 -2.87
CA ASN A 52 -25.29 29.59 -3.77
C ASN A 52 -24.32 28.94 -4.77
N VAL A 53 -24.44 27.62 -4.92
CA VAL A 53 -23.80 26.77 -5.95
C VAL A 53 -24.47 26.98 -7.30
N THR A 54 -23.70 26.96 -8.41
CA THR A 54 -24.21 27.28 -9.75
C THR A 54 -24.75 26.05 -10.50
N HIS A 55 -25.73 26.28 -11.38
CA HIS A 55 -26.38 25.25 -12.21
C HIS A 55 -25.39 24.44 -13.09
N ILE A 56 -24.26 25.05 -13.45
CA ILE A 56 -23.20 24.45 -14.26
C ILE A 56 -22.39 23.41 -13.45
N GLU A 57 -22.15 23.68 -12.17
CA GLU A 57 -21.44 22.76 -11.26
C GLU A 57 -22.27 21.49 -11.02
N ILE A 58 -23.58 21.65 -10.87
CA ILE A 58 -24.54 20.55 -10.73
C ILE A 58 -24.62 19.71 -12.01
N THR A 59 -24.68 20.35 -13.17
CA THR A 59 -24.79 19.66 -14.47
C THR A 59 -23.54 18.81 -14.79
N ASN A 60 -22.36 19.29 -14.42
CA ASN A 60 -21.10 18.56 -14.64
C ASN A 60 -20.90 17.40 -13.66
N ALA A 61 -21.37 17.53 -12.42
CA ALA A 61 -21.36 16.44 -11.45
C ALA A 61 -22.28 15.28 -11.88
N ILE A 62 -23.48 15.61 -12.37
CA ILE A 62 -24.49 14.63 -12.82
C ILE A 62 -24.02 13.82 -14.05
N ARG A 63 -23.29 14.44 -14.98
CA ARG A 63 -22.77 13.76 -16.19
C ARG A 63 -21.65 12.77 -15.92
N SER A 64 -21.02 12.81 -14.74
CA SER A 64 -19.84 12.00 -14.40
C SER A 64 -20.15 10.64 -13.77
N ILE A 65 -21.42 10.31 -13.55
CA ILE A 65 -21.84 9.08 -12.86
C ILE A 65 -22.35 8.06 -13.89
N ASN A 66 -21.71 6.89 -13.95
CA ASN A 66 -22.10 5.80 -14.86
C ASN A 66 -23.46 5.19 -14.46
N ARG A 67 -24.39 5.09 -15.43
CA ARG A 67 -25.75 4.55 -15.27
C ARG A 67 -25.93 3.22 -16.02
N GLY A 68 -26.81 2.33 -15.53
CA GLY A 68 -27.27 1.18 -16.34
C GLY A 68 -27.74 -0.11 -15.63
N LYS A 69 -28.53 -0.06 -14.55
CA LYS A 69 -29.31 -1.24 -14.10
C LYS A 69 -30.75 -0.88 -13.76
N SER A 70 -31.67 -1.79 -14.09
CA SER A 70 -33.12 -1.62 -14.05
C SER A 70 -33.69 -1.48 -12.64
N ALA A 71 -34.75 -0.68 -12.51
CA ALA A 71 -35.59 -0.55 -11.32
C ALA A 71 -36.27 -1.87 -10.96
N ASP A 72 -36.63 -2.04 -9.69
CA ASP A 72 -37.50 -3.13 -9.27
C ASP A 72 -38.98 -2.87 -9.62
N PHE A 73 -39.86 -3.77 -9.18
CA PHE A 73 -41.31 -3.71 -9.46
C PHE A 73 -42.05 -2.56 -8.76
N GLN A 74 -41.38 -1.86 -7.83
CA GLN A 74 -41.89 -0.65 -7.17
C GLN A 74 -41.27 0.64 -7.76
N GLY A 75 -40.42 0.51 -8.78
CA GLY A 75 -39.75 1.65 -9.41
C GLY A 75 -38.53 2.14 -8.62
N ILE A 76 -38.08 1.39 -7.60
CA ILE A 76 -36.90 1.74 -6.82
C ILE A 76 -35.67 1.36 -7.64
N THR A 77 -34.94 2.38 -8.06
CA THR A 77 -33.63 2.25 -8.69
C THR A 77 -32.50 2.36 -7.67
N ILE A 78 -31.31 1.92 -8.05
CA ILE A 78 -30.09 2.11 -7.24
C ILE A 78 -29.78 3.59 -6.95
N GLU A 79 -30.32 4.52 -7.77
CA GLU A 79 -30.18 5.95 -7.52
C GLU A 79 -30.94 6.41 -6.25
N HIS A 80 -32.02 5.73 -5.85
CA HIS A 80 -32.75 6.03 -4.62
C HIS A 80 -31.94 5.67 -3.36
N ILE A 81 -31.24 4.54 -3.39
CA ILE A 81 -30.31 4.11 -2.32
C ILE A 81 -29.08 5.05 -2.28
N THR A 82 -28.62 5.52 -3.44
CA THR A 82 -27.49 6.46 -3.54
C THR A 82 -27.85 7.83 -2.96
N HIS A 83 -29.12 8.27 -3.05
CA HIS A 83 -29.60 9.54 -2.51
C HIS A 83 -29.89 9.53 -1.00
N ALA A 84 -30.17 8.37 -0.41
CA ALA A 84 -30.31 8.22 1.05
C ALA A 84 -28.97 8.27 1.81
N GLY A 85 -27.85 8.24 1.08
CA GLY A 85 -26.51 8.54 1.59
C GLY A 85 -25.95 7.51 2.59
N SER A 86 -24.82 7.87 3.20
CA SER A 86 -24.13 7.03 4.21
C SER A 86 -24.96 6.78 5.47
N GLU A 87 -25.99 7.58 5.72
CA GLU A 87 -26.81 7.53 6.93
C GLU A 87 -27.84 6.40 6.89
N MET A 88 -28.46 6.14 5.72
CA MET A 88 -29.31 4.95 5.52
C MET A 88 -28.47 3.66 5.52
N GLU A 89 -27.31 3.67 4.86
CA GLU A 89 -26.37 2.53 4.89
C GLU A 89 -25.92 2.22 6.33
N THR A 90 -25.54 3.25 7.10
CA THR A 90 -25.13 3.09 8.50
C THR A 90 -26.29 2.59 9.35
N THR A 91 -27.49 3.10 9.16
CA THR A 91 -28.68 2.68 9.92
C THR A 91 -29.07 1.23 9.61
N LEU A 92 -29.10 0.83 8.34
CA LEU A 92 -29.40 -0.54 7.92
C LEU A 92 -28.35 -1.53 8.43
N VAL A 93 -27.06 -1.18 8.31
CA VAL A 93 -25.97 -2.01 8.84
C VAL A 93 -26.07 -2.11 10.37
N THR A 94 -26.32 -1.01 11.06
CA THR A 94 -26.43 -0.98 12.53
C THR A 94 -27.61 -1.81 13.02
N LEU A 95 -28.79 -1.69 12.38
CA LEU A 95 -29.97 -2.46 12.73
C LEU A 95 -29.77 -3.95 12.47
N LEU A 96 -29.19 -4.30 11.32
CA LEU A 96 -28.87 -5.67 10.96
C LEU A 96 -27.86 -6.29 11.94
N LEU A 97 -26.83 -5.55 12.36
CA LEU A 97 -25.87 -6.01 13.37
C LEU A 97 -26.53 -6.16 14.76
N ASN A 98 -27.36 -5.20 15.19
CA ASN A 98 -28.07 -5.24 16.48
C ASN A 98 -29.00 -6.47 16.60
N MET A 99 -29.67 -6.85 15.50
CA MET A 99 -30.47 -8.07 15.48
C MET A 99 -29.64 -9.32 15.73
N TYR A 100 -28.41 -9.40 15.21
CA TYR A 100 -27.55 -10.57 15.43
C TYR A 100 -26.88 -10.57 16.81
N GLU A 101 -26.61 -9.39 17.39
CA GLU A 101 -26.02 -9.26 18.73
C GLU A 101 -26.97 -9.71 19.85
N THR A 102 -28.28 -9.61 19.64
CA THR A 102 -29.31 -10.02 20.62
C THR A 102 -29.64 -11.51 20.57
N THR A 103 -29.15 -12.24 19.58
CA THR A 103 -29.33 -13.70 19.49
C THR A 103 -28.24 -14.46 20.23
N ASP A 104 -28.61 -15.52 20.95
CA ASP A 104 -27.65 -16.48 21.51
C ASP A 104 -27.07 -17.44 20.45
N ALA A 105 -27.51 -17.31 19.19
CA ALA A 105 -27.02 -18.10 18.06
C ALA A 105 -25.82 -17.43 17.39
N GLY A 106 -24.88 -18.23 16.87
CA GLY A 106 -23.74 -17.74 16.10
C GLY A 106 -22.38 -18.09 16.72
N TYR A 107 -21.38 -17.25 16.49
CA TYR A 107 -20.00 -17.51 16.92
C TYR A 107 -19.61 -16.58 18.06
N ARG A 108 -19.06 -17.15 19.14
CA ARG A 108 -18.63 -16.36 20.31
C ARG A 108 -17.14 -16.55 20.58
N ILE A 109 -16.46 -15.47 20.94
CA ILE A 109 -15.08 -15.49 21.43
C ILE A 109 -15.09 -15.26 22.94
N GLY A 110 -15.21 -16.34 23.71
CA GLY A 110 -15.54 -16.26 25.12
C GLY A 110 -16.99 -15.77 25.29
N ASN A 111 -17.19 -14.66 26.00
CA ASN A 111 -18.51 -14.06 26.21
C ASN A 111 -18.90 -13.03 25.13
N ILE A 112 -17.99 -12.70 24.20
CA ILE A 112 -18.24 -11.68 23.17
C ILE A 112 -18.85 -12.35 21.94
N SER A 113 -19.99 -11.85 21.48
CA SER A 113 -20.64 -12.31 20.26
C SER A 113 -19.95 -11.73 19.03
N VAL A 114 -19.68 -12.56 18.01
CA VAL A 114 -19.00 -12.19 16.76
C VAL A 114 -19.71 -12.87 15.59
N ASN A 115 -21.03 -12.69 15.56
CA ASN A 115 -21.94 -13.42 14.68
C ASN A 115 -21.92 -12.94 13.25
N SER A 116 -21.64 -11.65 13.04
CA SER A 116 -21.69 -11.04 11.73
C SER A 116 -20.69 -9.89 11.58
N THR A 117 -20.24 -9.69 10.35
CA THR A 117 -19.52 -8.49 9.94
C THR A 117 -20.11 -8.00 8.64
N ALA A 118 -20.46 -6.72 8.56
CA ALA A 118 -21.11 -6.14 7.40
C ALA A 118 -20.34 -4.91 6.90
N CYS A 119 -20.38 -4.69 5.58
CA CYS A 119 -19.90 -3.47 4.95
C CYS A 119 -20.69 -3.28 3.65
N ALA A 120 -21.48 -2.21 3.57
CA ALA A 120 -22.48 -2.03 2.52
C ALA A 120 -23.39 -3.27 2.38
N ASP A 121 -23.50 -3.82 1.17
CA ASP A 121 -24.28 -5.02 0.84
C ASP A 121 -23.57 -6.35 1.17
N ASP A 122 -22.27 -6.33 1.47
CA ASP A 122 -21.51 -7.51 1.82
C ASP A 122 -21.67 -7.82 3.33
N VAL A 123 -22.34 -8.93 3.64
CA VAL A 123 -22.50 -9.46 5.01
C VAL A 123 -21.88 -10.85 5.11
N ALA A 124 -21.02 -11.05 6.11
CA ALA A 124 -20.52 -12.36 6.49
C ALA A 124 -21.17 -12.79 7.81
N LEU A 125 -21.80 -13.97 7.81
CA LEU A 125 -22.38 -14.61 9.00
C LEU A 125 -21.45 -15.74 9.47
N ILE A 126 -21.27 -15.88 10.78
CA ILE A 126 -20.32 -16.82 11.39
C ILE A 126 -21.01 -17.58 12.52
N SER A 127 -20.91 -18.91 12.51
CA SER A 127 -21.36 -19.79 13.58
C SER A 127 -20.47 -21.04 13.67
N GLU A 128 -20.48 -21.71 14.83
CA GLU A 128 -19.85 -23.03 15.01
C GLU A 128 -20.78 -24.19 14.62
N GLU A 129 -22.09 -23.98 14.65
CA GLU A 129 -23.09 -25.03 14.50
C GLU A 129 -23.95 -24.80 13.24
N PRO A 130 -24.25 -25.85 12.44
CA PRO A 130 -25.02 -25.68 11.22
C PRO A 130 -26.43 -25.14 11.45
N ASP A 131 -27.16 -25.62 12.46
CA ASP A 131 -28.54 -25.18 12.72
C ASP A 131 -28.59 -23.68 13.05
N GLN A 132 -27.60 -23.18 13.79
CA GLN A 132 -27.45 -21.76 14.07
C GLN A 132 -27.08 -20.96 12.82
N THR A 133 -26.27 -21.53 11.92
CA THR A 133 -25.98 -20.90 10.63
C THR A 133 -27.24 -20.71 9.80
N GLN A 134 -28.11 -21.74 9.72
CA GLN A 134 -29.38 -21.64 9.01
C GLN A 134 -30.34 -20.64 9.67
N LEU A 135 -30.36 -20.56 11.01
CA LEU A 135 -31.12 -19.55 11.74
C LEU A 135 -30.65 -18.13 11.37
N LEU A 136 -29.35 -17.87 11.38
CA LEU A 136 -28.80 -16.56 10.99
C LEU A 136 -29.15 -16.22 9.53
N ILE A 137 -29.12 -17.20 8.61
CA ILE A 137 -29.53 -17.00 7.21
C ILE A 137 -31.01 -16.64 7.11
N ASN A 138 -31.88 -17.34 7.86
CA ASN A 138 -33.32 -17.05 7.85
C ASN A 138 -33.60 -15.65 8.38
N MET A 139 -32.95 -15.25 9.48
CA MET A 139 -33.04 -13.89 10.01
C MET A 139 -32.60 -12.84 9.00
N ALA A 140 -31.53 -13.10 8.24
CA ALA A 140 -31.08 -12.22 7.17
C ALA A 140 -32.16 -12.06 6.09
N CYS A 141 -32.81 -13.16 5.71
CA CYS A 141 -33.88 -13.17 4.71
C CYS A 141 -35.12 -12.43 5.19
N ASP A 142 -35.54 -12.70 6.43
CA ASP A 142 -36.71 -12.08 7.05
C ASP A 142 -36.52 -10.57 7.16
N TYR A 143 -35.34 -10.13 7.58
CA TYR A 143 -35.02 -8.70 7.65
C TYR A 143 -34.94 -8.04 6.28
N ALA A 144 -34.27 -8.68 5.30
CA ALA A 144 -34.25 -8.17 3.94
C ALA A 144 -35.68 -8.00 3.40
N TYR A 145 -36.54 -8.99 3.65
CA TYR A 145 -37.96 -8.94 3.29
C TYR A 145 -38.71 -7.80 4.00
N MET A 146 -38.50 -7.60 5.31
CA MET A 146 -39.10 -6.51 6.08
C MET A 146 -38.70 -5.13 5.57
N GLU A 147 -37.42 -4.96 5.21
CA GLU A 147 -36.86 -3.71 4.69
C GLU A 147 -37.06 -3.53 3.17
N GLY A 148 -37.76 -4.46 2.51
CA GLY A 148 -38.14 -4.35 1.11
C GLY A 148 -37.03 -4.66 0.09
N TYR A 149 -35.96 -5.35 0.48
CA TYR A 149 -34.90 -5.80 -0.43
C TYR A 149 -34.72 -7.32 -0.44
N GLN A 150 -34.02 -7.83 -1.46
CA GLN A 150 -33.77 -9.27 -1.61
C GLN A 150 -32.27 -9.57 -1.61
N LEU A 151 -31.88 -10.54 -0.78
CA LEU A 151 -30.54 -11.12 -0.84
C LEU A 151 -30.40 -11.93 -2.15
N GLN A 152 -29.21 -11.91 -2.76
CA GLN A 152 -28.96 -12.55 -4.05
C GLN A 152 -28.41 -13.99 -3.86
N PRO A 153 -29.21 -15.05 -4.06
CA PRO A 153 -28.80 -16.42 -3.72
C PRO A 153 -27.59 -16.92 -4.51
N THR A 154 -27.41 -16.45 -5.74
CA THR A 154 -26.30 -16.86 -6.60
C THR A 154 -24.95 -16.27 -6.18
N LYS A 155 -24.95 -15.16 -5.43
CA LYS A 155 -23.74 -14.50 -4.94
C LYS A 155 -23.40 -14.89 -3.50
N SER A 156 -24.40 -15.27 -2.72
CA SER A 156 -24.21 -15.72 -1.35
C SER A 156 -23.74 -17.17 -1.33
N VAL A 157 -22.61 -17.41 -0.67
CA VAL A 157 -21.92 -18.71 -0.66
C VAL A 157 -21.68 -19.17 0.76
N VAL A 158 -21.61 -20.48 0.95
CA VAL A 158 -21.25 -21.09 2.25
C VAL A 158 -19.80 -21.57 2.20
N LEU A 159 -19.01 -21.17 3.20
CA LEU A 159 -17.61 -21.58 3.36
C LEU A 159 -17.44 -22.38 4.65
N HIS A 160 -17.24 -23.69 4.53
CA HIS A 160 -17.03 -24.59 5.66
C HIS A 160 -15.58 -24.54 6.17
N ILE A 161 -15.33 -23.81 7.27
CA ILE A 161 -13.97 -23.73 7.84
C ILE A 161 -13.73 -24.91 8.78
N THR A 162 -12.82 -25.81 8.38
CA THR A 162 -12.52 -27.02 9.17
C THR A 162 -11.24 -26.87 9.96
N ASN A 163 -11.27 -27.23 11.25
CA ASN A 163 -10.05 -27.32 12.06
C ASN A 163 -9.50 -28.74 11.96
N LYS A 164 -8.24 -28.90 11.51
CA LYS A 164 -7.58 -30.20 11.23
C LYS A 164 -7.65 -31.24 12.36
N LYS A 165 -7.95 -30.82 13.59
CA LYS A 165 -8.09 -31.71 14.76
C LYS A 165 -9.44 -32.44 14.84
N ARG A 166 -10.49 -31.97 14.16
CA ARG A 166 -11.74 -32.70 14.00
C ARG A 166 -11.69 -33.42 12.64
N LYS A 167 -11.34 -34.71 12.65
CA LYS A 167 -11.70 -35.61 11.55
C LYS A 167 -13.22 -35.75 11.55
N GLN A 168 -13.93 -34.77 11.01
CA GLN A 168 -15.33 -34.95 10.68
C GLN A 168 -15.40 -35.33 9.20
N GLY A 169 -16.23 -36.32 8.88
CA GLY A 169 -16.53 -36.72 7.51
C GLY A 169 -17.11 -35.54 6.71
N PRO A 170 -17.40 -35.73 5.41
CA PRO A 170 -18.00 -34.67 4.60
C PRO A 170 -19.23 -34.12 5.32
N VAL A 171 -19.18 -32.85 5.73
CA VAL A 171 -20.34 -32.14 6.28
C VAL A 171 -21.28 -31.92 5.11
N SER A 172 -22.22 -32.86 4.93
CA SER A 172 -23.31 -32.80 3.97
C SER A 172 -24.45 -31.95 4.53
N THR A 173 -24.14 -30.74 5.00
CA THR A 173 -25.18 -29.81 5.43
C THR A 173 -25.40 -28.79 4.33
N SER A 174 -26.54 -28.93 3.64
CA SER A 174 -27.05 -27.96 2.68
C SER A 174 -27.73 -26.82 3.44
N PHE A 175 -27.49 -25.59 3.01
CA PHE A 175 -28.15 -24.40 3.54
C PHE A 175 -29.08 -23.81 2.49
N THR A 176 -30.18 -23.23 2.94
CA THR A 176 -31.17 -22.62 2.05
C THR A 176 -31.36 -21.14 2.37
N MET A 177 -31.47 -20.31 1.35
CA MET A 177 -31.86 -18.91 1.46
C MET A 177 -33.24 -18.75 0.82
N GLY A 178 -34.27 -18.67 1.67
CA GLY A 178 -35.65 -18.84 1.21
C GLY A 178 -35.83 -20.21 0.55
N GLN A 179 -36.19 -20.24 -0.72
CA GLN A 179 -36.39 -21.48 -1.50
C GLN A 179 -35.15 -21.94 -2.27
N HIS A 180 -34.04 -21.22 -2.19
CA HIS A 180 -32.84 -21.50 -2.99
C HIS A 180 -31.76 -22.18 -2.15
N GLU A 181 -31.18 -23.26 -2.67
CA GLU A 181 -30.01 -23.89 -2.05
C GLU A 181 -28.76 -23.03 -2.25
N MET A 182 -28.02 -22.78 -1.18
CA MET A 182 -26.79 -21.99 -1.21
C MET A 182 -25.60 -22.84 -1.64
N PRO A 183 -24.79 -22.39 -2.62
CA PRO A 183 -23.61 -23.11 -3.05
C PRO A 183 -22.55 -23.17 -1.95
N SER A 184 -22.13 -24.38 -1.60
CA SER A 184 -20.96 -24.61 -0.75
C SER A 184 -19.67 -24.51 -1.56
N VAL A 185 -18.77 -23.61 -1.17
CA VAL A 185 -17.52 -23.32 -1.89
C VAL A 185 -16.30 -23.60 -1.02
N ARG A 186 -15.14 -23.81 -1.65
CA ARG A 186 -13.85 -23.94 -0.95
C ARG A 186 -13.15 -22.60 -0.70
N SER A 187 -13.55 -21.57 -1.43
CA SER A 187 -12.97 -20.25 -1.39
C SER A 187 -14.00 -19.20 -1.80
N ALA A 188 -14.04 -18.08 -1.09
CA ALA A 188 -14.90 -16.93 -1.35
C ALA A 188 -14.10 -15.64 -1.15
N THR A 189 -14.45 -14.55 -1.85
CA THR A 189 -13.83 -13.25 -1.62
C THR A 189 -14.79 -12.39 -0.80
N HIS A 190 -14.32 -11.82 0.31
CA HIS A 190 -15.09 -10.90 1.15
C HIS A 190 -14.25 -9.65 1.39
N LEU A 191 -14.76 -8.48 1.00
CA LEU A 191 -14.04 -7.20 1.04
C LEU A 191 -12.64 -7.28 0.40
N GLY A 192 -12.58 -7.91 -0.78
CA GLY A 192 -11.33 -8.08 -1.53
C GLY A 192 -10.32 -9.08 -0.95
N ILE A 193 -10.60 -9.70 0.20
CA ILE A 193 -9.77 -10.71 0.85
C ILE A 193 -10.33 -12.10 0.58
N ILE A 194 -9.47 -13.01 0.14
CA ILE A 194 -9.83 -14.39 -0.12
C ILE A 194 -9.96 -15.13 1.21
N ARG A 195 -11.10 -15.77 1.43
CA ARG A 195 -11.38 -16.69 2.53
C ARG A 195 -11.45 -18.11 1.99
N THR A 196 -10.68 -19.02 2.57
CA THR A 196 -10.69 -20.44 2.21
C THR A 196 -11.04 -21.29 3.43
N THR A 197 -11.35 -22.55 3.20
CA THR A 197 -11.68 -23.53 4.26
C THR A 197 -10.51 -23.84 5.22
N SER A 198 -9.30 -23.37 4.91
CA SER A 198 -8.06 -23.64 5.65
C SER A 198 -7.20 -22.38 5.78
N LEU A 199 -6.79 -22.04 7.01
CA LEU A 199 -5.96 -20.85 7.28
C LEU A 199 -4.64 -20.81 6.50
N LYS A 200 -4.01 -21.96 6.26
CA LYS A 200 -2.75 -22.02 5.49
C LYS A 200 -2.99 -21.68 4.02
N GLU A 201 -4.06 -22.21 3.43
CA GLU A 201 -4.43 -21.94 2.05
C GLU A 201 -4.88 -20.49 1.87
N ASN A 202 -5.60 -19.95 2.86
CA ASN A 202 -6.04 -18.56 2.90
C ASN A 202 -4.84 -17.60 2.72
N MET A 203 -3.78 -17.84 3.50
CA MET A 203 -2.55 -17.05 3.42
C MET A 203 -1.94 -17.08 2.01
N THR A 204 -1.71 -18.28 1.49
CA THR A 204 -1.07 -18.46 0.18
C THR A 204 -1.91 -17.84 -0.92
N ALA A 205 -3.23 -18.08 -0.93
CA ALA A 205 -4.15 -17.56 -1.93
C ALA A 205 -4.14 -16.02 -1.98
N ASN A 206 -4.20 -15.35 -0.82
CA ASN A 206 -4.15 -13.88 -0.78
C ASN A 206 -2.81 -13.33 -1.25
N VAL A 207 -1.69 -13.95 -0.84
CA VAL A 207 -0.36 -13.50 -1.27
C VAL A 207 -0.17 -13.66 -2.78
N GLU A 208 -0.57 -14.79 -3.34
CA GLU A 208 -0.48 -15.04 -4.78
C GLU A 208 -1.38 -14.10 -5.59
N GLU A 209 -2.63 -13.88 -5.14
CA GLU A 209 -3.54 -12.96 -5.82
C GLU A 209 -3.07 -11.51 -5.72
N ASN A 210 -2.53 -11.07 -4.57
CA ASN A 210 -1.94 -9.74 -4.43
C ASN A 210 -0.74 -9.55 -5.36
N ILE A 211 0.17 -10.52 -5.45
CA ILE A 211 1.30 -10.47 -6.39
C ILE A 211 0.79 -10.41 -7.83
N LYS A 212 -0.24 -11.19 -8.18
CA LYS A 212 -0.85 -11.19 -9.53
C LYS A 212 -1.49 -9.85 -9.86
N LYS A 213 -2.26 -9.25 -8.94
CA LYS A 213 -2.87 -7.93 -9.10
C LYS A 213 -1.81 -6.84 -9.18
N ALA A 214 -0.81 -6.86 -8.31
CA ALA A 214 0.30 -5.90 -8.30
C ALA A 214 1.13 -5.99 -9.60
N ARG A 215 1.36 -7.20 -10.13
CA ARG A 215 2.01 -7.41 -11.42
C ARG A 215 1.20 -6.81 -12.57
N ARG A 216 -0.12 -7.03 -12.58
CA ARG A 216 -1.02 -6.41 -13.58
C ARG A 216 -0.97 -4.88 -13.51
N SER A 217 -1.01 -4.32 -12.31
CA SER A 217 -0.85 -2.88 -12.06
C SER A 217 0.49 -2.38 -12.63
N ALA A 218 1.61 -3.03 -12.30
CA ALA A 218 2.92 -2.69 -12.84
C ALA A 218 2.97 -2.77 -14.38
N TYR A 219 2.36 -3.79 -14.98
CA TYR A 219 2.31 -3.95 -16.44
C TYR A 219 1.47 -2.88 -17.13
N SER A 220 0.37 -2.44 -16.53
CA SER A 220 -0.43 -1.33 -17.09
C SER A 220 0.35 -0.02 -17.16
N LEU A 221 1.36 0.16 -16.30
CA LEU A 221 2.21 1.35 -16.28
C LEU A 221 3.36 1.29 -17.30
N LEU A 222 3.65 0.12 -17.91
CA LEU A 222 4.77 -0.03 -18.84
C LEU A 222 4.64 0.89 -20.05
N GLY A 223 3.43 1.03 -20.61
CA GLY A 223 3.17 1.94 -21.73
C GLY A 223 3.44 3.42 -21.41
N GLY A 224 3.38 3.78 -20.12
CA GLY A 224 3.75 5.11 -19.62
C GLY A 224 5.22 5.27 -19.27
N GLY A 225 6.08 4.29 -19.57
CA GLY A 225 7.53 4.37 -19.29
C GLY A 225 7.95 3.80 -17.92
N PHE A 226 7.14 2.95 -17.29
CA PHE A 226 7.47 2.28 -16.02
C PHE A 226 8.47 1.13 -16.19
N HIS A 227 9.60 1.38 -16.83
CA HIS A 227 10.67 0.40 -17.03
C HIS A 227 12.04 1.08 -16.94
N GLY A 228 13.05 0.37 -16.43
CA GLY A 228 14.32 1.00 -16.09
C GLY A 228 15.09 1.60 -17.29
N TYR A 229 15.13 0.90 -18.43
CA TYR A 229 15.88 1.35 -19.60
C TYR A 229 14.98 2.16 -20.53
N ASN A 230 15.36 3.38 -20.89
CA ASN A 230 14.55 4.31 -21.71
C ASN A 230 13.16 4.64 -21.15
N GLY A 231 12.91 4.41 -19.87
CA GLY A 231 11.65 4.79 -19.23
C GLY A 231 11.66 6.19 -18.64
N LEU A 232 10.72 6.42 -17.72
CA LEU A 232 10.65 7.63 -16.90
C LEU A 232 11.88 7.75 -16.00
N ASP A 233 12.05 8.92 -15.38
CA ASP A 233 13.06 9.06 -14.34
C ASP A 233 12.73 8.17 -13.13
N VAL A 234 13.77 7.76 -12.40
CA VAL A 234 13.66 6.81 -11.29
C VAL A 234 12.79 7.35 -10.15
N GLU A 235 12.83 8.66 -9.89
CA GLU A 235 12.02 9.27 -8.83
C GLU A 235 10.53 9.14 -9.14
N THR A 236 10.14 9.46 -10.37
CA THR A 236 8.78 9.26 -10.87
C THR A 236 8.39 7.78 -10.83
N MET A 237 9.23 6.86 -11.29
CA MET A 237 8.91 5.43 -11.24
C MET A 237 8.74 4.91 -9.80
N VAL A 238 9.61 5.32 -8.87
CA VAL A 238 9.47 4.96 -7.44
C VAL A 238 8.17 5.55 -6.86
N HIS A 239 7.79 6.76 -7.28
CA HIS A 239 6.54 7.37 -6.88
C HIS A 239 5.32 6.60 -7.42
N LEU A 240 5.32 6.23 -8.70
CA LEU A 240 4.28 5.40 -9.32
C LEU A 240 4.17 4.03 -8.64
N TYR A 241 5.29 3.41 -8.28
CA TYR A 241 5.30 2.17 -7.49
C TYR A 241 4.57 2.35 -6.15
N LYS A 242 4.87 3.43 -5.42
CA LYS A 242 4.26 3.73 -4.11
C LYS A 242 2.76 3.98 -4.21
N ILE A 243 2.27 4.54 -5.33
CA ILE A 243 0.85 4.87 -5.53
C ILE A 243 0.04 3.70 -6.07
N TYR A 244 0.54 3.01 -7.10
CA TYR A 244 -0.28 2.06 -7.86
C TYR A 244 0.04 0.59 -7.58
N VAL A 245 1.28 0.28 -7.20
CA VAL A 245 1.72 -1.12 -7.06
C VAL A 245 1.76 -1.55 -5.59
N SER A 246 2.40 -0.77 -4.73
CA SER A 246 2.55 -1.09 -3.30
C SER A 246 1.21 -1.25 -2.57
N PRO A 247 0.19 -0.40 -2.77
CA PRO A 247 -1.10 -0.56 -2.10
C PRO A 247 -1.81 -1.86 -2.49
N VAL A 248 -1.76 -2.22 -3.77
CA VAL A 248 -2.33 -3.48 -4.29
C VAL A 248 -1.58 -4.70 -3.76
N LEU A 249 -0.25 -4.61 -3.69
CA LEU A 249 0.60 -5.70 -3.20
C LEU A 249 0.36 -5.99 -1.71
N LEU A 250 0.12 -4.94 -0.92
CA LEU A 250 0.03 -5.03 0.55
C LEU A 250 -1.40 -5.13 1.08
N TYR A 251 -2.41 -5.04 0.21
CA TYR A 251 -3.81 -5.02 0.62
C TYR A 251 -4.19 -6.23 1.50
N GLY A 252 -4.75 -5.96 2.68
CA GLY A 252 -5.22 -6.98 3.62
C GLY A 252 -4.11 -7.72 4.37
N LEU A 253 -2.83 -7.47 4.08
CA LEU A 253 -1.73 -8.16 4.77
C LEU A 253 -1.55 -7.70 6.22
N GLU A 254 -2.08 -6.54 6.59
CA GLU A 254 -2.19 -6.09 7.98
C GLU A 254 -3.12 -6.97 8.83
N LEU A 255 -4.07 -7.68 8.20
CA LEU A 255 -5.01 -8.58 8.87
C LEU A 255 -4.49 -10.01 8.92
N ILE A 256 -4.01 -10.53 7.79
CA ILE A 256 -3.64 -11.94 7.66
C ILE A 256 -2.26 -12.24 8.28
N LEU A 257 -1.33 -11.28 8.19
CA LEU A 257 0.07 -11.36 8.65
C LEU A 257 0.86 -12.56 8.06
N PRO A 258 1.65 -12.35 6.99
CA PRO A 258 2.29 -13.44 6.26
C PRO A 258 3.31 -14.24 7.09
N THR A 259 3.33 -15.56 6.85
CA THR A 259 4.40 -16.44 7.35
C THR A 259 5.74 -16.05 6.73
N THR A 260 6.86 -16.49 7.31
CA THR A 260 8.21 -16.22 6.77
C THR A 260 8.34 -16.63 5.29
N SER A 261 7.76 -17.78 4.91
CA SER A 261 7.78 -18.25 3.52
C SER A 261 6.98 -17.35 2.57
N SER A 262 5.76 -16.97 2.98
CA SER A 262 4.88 -16.09 2.18
C SER A 262 5.45 -14.66 2.10
N LEU A 263 6.03 -14.17 3.19
CA LEU A 263 6.70 -12.87 3.25
C LEU A 263 7.88 -12.82 2.26
N ALA A 264 8.68 -13.89 2.16
CA ALA A 264 9.78 -13.99 1.22
C ALA A 264 9.30 -13.89 -0.25
N LEU A 265 8.13 -14.43 -0.59
CA LEU A 265 7.56 -14.32 -1.93
C LEU A 265 7.22 -12.87 -2.30
N ILE A 266 6.55 -12.15 -1.39
CA ILE A 266 6.16 -10.74 -1.59
C ILE A 266 7.41 -9.86 -1.66
N GLU A 267 8.36 -10.10 -0.77
CA GLU A 267 9.64 -9.39 -0.71
C GLU A 267 10.43 -9.60 -2.01
N ASN A 268 10.49 -10.82 -2.53
CA ASN A 268 11.15 -11.12 -3.80
C ASN A 268 10.48 -10.39 -4.98
N PHE A 269 9.14 -10.29 -5.00
CA PHE A 269 8.43 -9.51 -6.01
C PHE A 269 8.81 -8.03 -5.95
N GLN A 270 8.75 -7.40 -4.77
CA GLN A 270 9.15 -6.00 -4.58
C GLN A 270 10.61 -5.78 -5.03
N LYS A 271 11.53 -6.63 -4.57
CA LYS A 271 12.96 -6.50 -4.89
C LYS A 271 13.23 -6.59 -6.38
N LYS A 272 12.62 -7.56 -7.08
CA LYS A 272 12.77 -7.71 -8.53
C LYS A 272 12.25 -6.49 -9.28
N LEU A 273 11.08 -5.99 -8.91
CA LEU A 273 10.48 -4.84 -9.57
C LEU A 273 11.28 -3.55 -9.33
N LEU A 274 11.74 -3.31 -8.10
CA LEU A 274 12.57 -2.15 -7.79
C LEU A 274 13.96 -2.24 -8.44
N LYS A 275 14.56 -3.44 -8.52
CA LYS A 275 15.80 -3.66 -9.31
C LYS A 275 15.59 -3.34 -10.79
N GLN A 276 14.43 -3.71 -11.36
CA GLN A 276 14.07 -3.37 -12.74
C GLN A 276 13.94 -1.85 -12.92
N ILE A 277 13.25 -1.15 -12.01
CA ILE A 277 13.13 0.33 -12.02
C ILE A 277 14.52 0.99 -12.00
N LEU A 278 15.44 0.43 -11.21
CA LEU A 278 16.82 0.93 -11.11
C LEU A 278 17.76 0.45 -12.24
N SER A 279 17.28 -0.38 -13.18
CA SER A 279 18.10 -1.06 -14.19
C SER A 279 19.29 -1.84 -13.60
N LEU A 280 19.11 -2.41 -12.41
CA LEU A 280 20.12 -3.18 -11.69
C LEU A 280 19.95 -4.68 -11.90
N PRO A 281 21.05 -5.46 -11.97
CA PRO A 281 20.99 -6.91 -12.03
C PRO A 281 20.35 -7.54 -10.78
N THR A 282 19.80 -8.75 -10.93
CA THR A 282 19.21 -9.53 -9.82
C THR A 282 20.22 -9.87 -8.73
N CYS A 283 21.51 -9.98 -9.07
CA CYS A 283 22.60 -10.30 -8.15
C CYS A 283 23.04 -9.14 -7.25
N VAL A 284 22.52 -7.91 -7.46
CA VAL A 284 22.82 -6.78 -6.57
C VAL A 284 22.25 -7.06 -5.18
N ALA A 285 22.97 -6.66 -4.14
CA ALA A 285 22.54 -6.82 -2.76
C ALA A 285 21.17 -6.14 -2.53
N ASP A 286 20.27 -6.82 -1.83
CA ASP A 286 18.91 -6.33 -1.65
C ASP A 286 18.85 -5.04 -0.81
N ILE A 287 19.79 -4.86 0.12
CA ILE A 287 19.88 -3.65 0.95
C ILE A 287 20.07 -2.38 0.11
N THR A 288 20.69 -2.51 -1.07
CA THR A 288 20.93 -1.41 -2.00
C THR A 288 19.63 -0.80 -2.50
N ILE A 289 18.61 -1.62 -2.71
CA ILE A 289 17.29 -1.16 -3.15
C ILE A 289 16.67 -0.24 -2.09
N ASN A 290 16.75 -0.64 -0.83
CA ASN A 290 16.19 0.14 0.28
C ASN A 290 16.90 1.49 0.43
N ILE A 291 18.23 1.50 0.30
CA ILE A 291 19.04 2.73 0.34
C ILE A 291 18.72 3.65 -0.83
N LEU A 292 18.67 3.12 -2.05
CA LEU A 292 18.48 3.93 -3.26
C LEU A 292 17.06 4.49 -3.38
N THR A 293 16.04 3.69 -3.07
CA THR A 293 14.63 4.06 -3.27
C THR A 293 13.97 4.69 -2.05
N GLY A 294 14.56 4.50 -0.86
CA GLY A 294 13.93 4.83 0.42
C GLY A 294 12.72 3.94 0.74
N ILE A 295 12.48 2.86 0.01
CA ILE A 295 11.40 1.91 0.31
C ILE A 295 11.89 0.94 1.37
N LEU A 296 11.07 0.73 2.41
CA LEU A 296 11.38 -0.22 3.48
C LEU A 296 11.12 -1.68 3.03
N PRO A 297 11.72 -2.68 3.70
CA PRO A 297 11.32 -4.07 3.54
C PRO A 297 9.81 -4.27 3.72
N ILE A 298 9.23 -5.26 3.05
CA ILE A 298 7.78 -5.56 3.09
C ILE A 298 7.33 -5.79 4.53
N GLU A 299 8.13 -6.48 5.35
CA GLU A 299 7.84 -6.72 6.77
C GLU A 299 7.58 -5.40 7.51
N ALA A 300 8.44 -4.41 7.31
CA ALA A 300 8.32 -3.10 7.92
C ALA A 300 7.04 -2.37 7.48
N GLN A 301 6.71 -2.46 6.19
CA GLN A 301 5.50 -1.84 5.62
C GLN A 301 4.23 -2.48 6.19
N ILE A 302 4.21 -3.81 6.33
CA ILE A 302 3.10 -4.55 6.95
C ILE A 302 2.97 -4.16 8.43
N HIS A 303 4.08 -4.09 9.16
CA HIS A 303 4.06 -3.70 10.58
C HIS A 303 3.49 -2.29 10.77
N ILE A 304 3.84 -1.32 9.91
CA ILE A 304 3.26 0.03 9.96
C ILE A 304 1.73 -0.01 9.78
N ARG A 305 1.23 -0.83 8.84
CA ARG A 305 -0.22 -0.97 8.57
C ARG A 305 -0.93 -1.69 9.71
N ALA A 306 -0.39 -2.81 10.20
CA ALA A 306 -0.94 -3.58 11.30
C ALA A 306 -1.01 -2.76 12.60
N LEU A 307 0.05 -2.01 12.91
CA LEU A 307 0.05 -1.07 14.05
C LEU A 307 -0.91 0.11 13.82
N GLY A 308 -1.10 0.55 12.58
CA GLY A 308 -2.14 1.52 12.22
C GLY A 308 -3.55 1.00 12.51
N LEU A 309 -3.83 -0.25 12.13
CA LEU A 309 -5.09 -0.92 12.43
C LEU A 309 -5.28 -1.10 13.94
N PHE A 310 -4.24 -1.53 14.66
CA PHE A 310 -4.30 -1.64 16.11
C PHE A 310 -4.67 -0.32 16.79
N ASN A 311 -4.10 0.80 16.34
CA ASN A 311 -4.48 2.10 16.88
C ASN A 311 -5.93 2.49 16.58
N ASN A 312 -6.47 2.10 15.42
CA ASN A 312 -7.89 2.30 15.15
C ASN A 312 -8.76 1.53 16.15
N ILE A 313 -8.36 0.31 16.53
CA ILE A 313 -9.03 -0.49 17.57
C ILE A 313 -8.93 0.20 18.95
N CYS A 314 -7.74 0.69 19.33
CA CYS A 314 -7.55 1.39 20.60
C CYS A 314 -8.43 2.64 20.74
N ASN A 315 -8.70 3.33 19.63
CA ASN A 315 -9.52 4.54 19.58
C ASN A 315 -11.03 4.27 19.45
N GLN A 316 -11.49 3.01 19.41
CA GLN A 316 -12.91 2.71 19.48
C GLN A 316 -13.49 2.96 20.89
N HIS A 317 -14.82 3.06 20.96
CA HIS A 317 -15.55 3.11 22.23
C HIS A 317 -15.25 1.88 23.09
N GLU A 318 -15.28 1.99 24.42
CA GLU A 318 -14.96 0.85 25.32
C GLU A 318 -15.90 -0.34 25.13
N GLU A 319 -17.17 -0.07 24.80
CA GLU A 319 -18.19 -1.09 24.56
C GLU A 319 -18.11 -1.70 23.16
N SER A 320 -17.25 -1.17 22.26
CA SER A 320 -17.09 -1.75 20.93
C SER A 320 -16.60 -3.20 21.00
N MET A 321 -17.11 -4.01 20.07
CA MET A 321 -16.73 -5.42 19.95
C MET A 321 -15.22 -5.57 19.76
N GLU A 322 -14.61 -4.74 18.90
CA GLU A 322 -13.19 -4.82 18.55
C GLU A 322 -12.29 -4.53 19.75
N LYS A 323 -12.61 -3.50 20.54
CA LYS A 323 -11.81 -3.12 21.71
C LYS A 323 -12.00 -4.11 22.85
N SER A 324 -13.22 -4.60 23.05
CA SER A 324 -13.52 -5.69 23.98
C SER A 324 -12.75 -6.96 23.63
N LEU A 325 -12.73 -7.34 22.35
CA LEU A 325 -11.94 -8.48 21.85
C LEU A 325 -10.45 -8.26 22.05
N ALA A 326 -9.94 -7.06 21.78
CA ALA A 326 -8.53 -6.72 21.96
C ALA A 326 -8.11 -6.89 23.44
N ARG A 327 -8.86 -6.31 24.38
CA ARG A 327 -8.64 -6.45 25.83
C ARG A 327 -8.62 -7.92 26.22
N ARG A 328 -9.66 -8.67 25.83
CA ARG A 328 -9.81 -10.09 26.16
C ARG A 328 -8.66 -10.94 25.61
N GLN A 329 -8.29 -10.76 24.35
CA GLN A 329 -7.25 -11.56 23.71
C GLN A 329 -5.86 -11.26 24.29
N LEU A 330 -5.55 -10.00 24.60
CA LEU A 330 -4.27 -9.63 25.22
C LEU A 330 -4.14 -10.15 26.65
N THR A 331 -5.24 -10.28 27.39
CA THR A 331 -5.26 -10.84 28.75
C THR A 331 -5.18 -12.36 28.75
N VAL A 332 -5.95 -13.03 27.90
CA VAL A 332 -6.14 -14.49 27.96
C VAL A 332 -5.07 -15.26 27.18
N LYS A 333 -4.53 -14.70 26.08
CA LYS A 333 -3.58 -15.42 25.23
C LYS A 333 -2.15 -15.24 25.73
N ASN A 334 -1.42 -16.35 25.79
CA ASN A 334 0.02 -16.32 26.07
C ASN A 334 0.84 -15.90 24.82
N ASN A 335 2.13 -15.65 25.02
CA ASN A 335 3.04 -15.19 23.95
C ASN A 335 3.29 -16.24 22.83
N GLN A 336 2.86 -17.50 22.99
CA GLN A 336 3.01 -18.55 21.98
C GLN A 336 1.75 -18.70 21.10
N SER A 337 0.67 -17.99 21.43
CA SER A 337 -0.58 -18.06 20.67
C SER A 337 -0.42 -17.47 19.27
N SER A 338 -1.07 -18.08 18.27
CA SER A 338 -1.20 -17.55 16.91
C SER A 338 -2.23 -16.41 16.78
N SER A 339 -2.50 -15.69 17.87
CA SER A 339 -3.49 -14.60 17.88
C SER A 339 -2.89 -13.37 17.22
N TRP A 340 -3.69 -12.66 16.42
CA TRP A 340 -3.26 -11.41 15.78
C TRP A 340 -2.79 -10.37 16.82
N PHE A 341 -3.48 -10.27 17.96
CA PHE A 341 -3.09 -9.35 19.05
C PHE A 341 -1.76 -9.72 19.70
N VAL A 342 -1.41 -11.01 19.75
CA VAL A 342 -0.09 -11.46 20.22
C VAL A 342 1.00 -11.11 19.20
N ALA A 343 0.70 -11.20 17.90
CA ALA A 343 1.61 -10.73 16.86
C ALA A 343 1.87 -9.21 16.97
N VAL A 344 0.82 -8.40 17.23
CA VAL A 344 0.96 -6.96 17.51
C VAL A 344 1.85 -6.71 18.73
N LYS A 345 1.68 -7.47 19.82
CA LYS A 345 2.55 -7.37 21.00
C LYS A 345 4.01 -7.61 20.65
N HIS A 346 4.31 -8.60 19.80
CA HIS A 346 5.66 -8.84 19.31
C HIS A 346 6.18 -7.70 18.43
N MET A 347 5.34 -7.10 17.58
CA MET A 347 5.72 -5.94 16.77
C MET A 347 6.07 -4.73 17.65
N LEU A 348 5.25 -4.42 18.66
CA LEU A 348 5.50 -3.31 19.60
C LEU A 348 6.85 -3.50 20.31
N ARG A 349 7.13 -4.72 20.80
CA ARG A 349 8.41 -5.07 21.42
C ARG A 349 9.59 -4.96 20.46
N LYS A 350 9.45 -5.44 19.22
CA LYS A 350 10.49 -5.34 18.17
C LYS A 350 10.92 -3.89 17.94
N TYR A 351 9.98 -2.95 18.06
CA TYR A 351 10.25 -1.52 17.87
C TYR A 351 10.45 -0.74 19.17
N ASN A 352 10.56 -1.42 20.32
CA ASN A 352 10.71 -0.81 21.64
C ASN A 352 9.62 0.25 21.94
N LEU A 353 8.37 -0.08 21.62
CA LEU A 353 7.18 0.71 21.93
C LEU A 353 6.53 0.22 23.23
N GLN A 354 5.57 0.99 23.76
CA GLN A 354 4.84 0.60 24.96
C GLN A 354 4.06 -0.70 24.76
N GLU A 355 3.73 -1.38 25.85
CA GLU A 355 2.94 -2.60 25.81
C GLU A 355 1.53 -2.35 25.25
N ALA A 356 0.96 -3.37 24.59
CA ALA A 356 -0.30 -3.25 23.88
C ALA A 356 -1.47 -2.81 24.79
N THR A 357 -1.50 -3.28 26.03
CA THR A 357 -2.53 -2.92 27.03
C THR A 357 -2.48 -1.44 27.37
N TRP A 358 -1.29 -0.86 27.49
CA TRP A 358 -1.13 0.57 27.77
C TRP A 358 -1.80 1.43 26.69
N TYR A 359 -1.68 1.05 25.42
CA TYR A 359 -2.31 1.78 24.30
C TYR A 359 -3.83 1.62 24.25
N LEU A 360 -4.39 0.52 24.78
CA LEU A 360 -5.84 0.39 24.92
C LEU A 360 -6.39 1.35 25.98
N ASP A 361 -5.66 1.53 27.08
CA ASP A 361 -6.04 2.41 28.18
C ASP A 361 -5.71 3.89 27.90
N ASN A 362 -4.74 4.14 27.01
CA ASN A 362 -4.26 5.47 26.64
C ASN A 362 -4.29 5.64 25.11
N PRO A 363 -5.47 5.79 24.49
CA PRO A 363 -5.59 5.92 23.04
C PRO A 363 -4.81 7.12 22.52
N VAL A 364 -4.00 6.91 21.48
CA VAL A 364 -3.20 7.96 20.86
C VAL A 364 -3.91 8.50 19.64
N LYS A 365 -3.96 9.84 19.51
CA LYS A 365 -4.50 10.51 18.31
C LYS A 365 -3.83 9.97 17.04
N LYS A 366 -4.65 9.61 16.06
CA LYS A 366 -4.22 8.95 14.80
C LYS A 366 -3.04 9.64 14.09
N SER A 367 -3.01 10.97 14.04
CA SER A 367 -1.93 11.72 13.39
C SER A 367 -0.59 11.59 14.11
N LEU A 368 -0.61 11.65 15.44
CA LEU A 368 0.57 11.49 16.30
C LEU A 368 1.06 10.03 16.24
N TRP A 369 0.15 9.06 16.35
CA TRP A 369 0.45 7.64 16.22
C TRP A 369 1.15 7.34 14.89
N THR A 370 0.52 7.74 13.78
CA THR A 370 1.04 7.47 12.43
C THR A 370 2.44 8.04 12.25
N SER A 371 2.67 9.26 12.73
CA SER A 371 3.98 9.91 12.66
C SER A 371 5.02 9.19 13.52
N ASN A 372 4.65 8.79 14.74
CA ASN A 372 5.54 8.10 15.66
C ASN A 372 5.90 6.69 15.20
N ILE A 373 4.92 5.89 14.76
CA ILE A 373 5.14 4.53 14.26
C ILE A 373 6.01 4.57 13.00
N LYS A 374 5.67 5.41 12.01
CA LYS A 374 6.49 5.55 10.81
C LYS A 374 7.93 5.91 11.17
N ARG A 375 8.14 6.89 12.06
CA ARG A 375 9.48 7.27 12.52
C ARG A 375 10.22 6.11 13.20
N THR A 376 9.56 5.42 14.14
CA THR A 376 10.20 4.37 14.95
C THR A 376 10.58 3.16 14.10
N VAL A 377 9.65 2.70 13.26
CA VAL A 377 9.89 1.59 12.33
C VAL A 377 11.01 1.95 11.35
N HIS A 378 10.95 3.15 10.77
CA HIS A 378 12.00 3.60 9.85
C HIS A 378 13.36 3.64 10.52
N ASN A 379 13.47 4.19 11.73
CA ASN A 379 14.72 4.26 12.46
C ASN A 379 15.28 2.88 12.78
N HIS A 380 14.43 1.93 13.19
CA HIS A 380 14.84 0.55 13.46
C HIS A 380 15.46 -0.10 12.20
N TRP A 381 14.75 -0.02 11.07
CA TRP A 381 15.20 -0.63 9.82
C TRP A 381 16.39 0.10 9.19
N SER A 382 16.45 1.43 9.27
CA SER A 382 17.63 2.19 8.83
C SER A 382 18.87 1.78 9.59
N LYS A 383 18.79 1.62 10.93
CA LYS A 383 19.91 1.12 11.74
C LYS A 383 20.34 -0.28 11.32
N SER A 384 19.38 -1.20 11.15
CA SER A 384 19.65 -2.57 10.71
C SER A 384 20.33 -2.62 9.34
N ILE A 385 19.87 -1.81 8.38
CA ILE A 385 20.47 -1.72 7.03
C ILE A 385 21.90 -1.18 7.11
N VAL A 386 22.13 -0.12 7.88
CA VAL A 386 23.48 0.46 8.07
C VAL A 386 24.44 -0.55 8.69
N GLN A 387 23.99 -1.35 9.67
CA GLN A 387 24.80 -2.40 10.29
C GLN A 387 25.17 -3.53 9.32
N LEU A 388 24.32 -3.82 8.34
CA LEU A 388 24.59 -4.85 7.32
C LEU A 388 25.50 -4.36 6.20
N LEU A 389 25.57 -3.05 5.95
CA LEU A 389 26.30 -2.48 4.81
C LEU A 389 27.79 -2.91 4.73
N PRO A 390 28.57 -2.94 5.84
CA PRO A 390 29.98 -3.35 5.80
C PRO A 390 30.21 -4.79 5.32
N LEU A 391 29.18 -5.63 5.32
CA LEU A 391 29.25 -7.01 4.79
C LEU A 391 29.32 -7.05 3.26
N TYR A 392 29.10 -5.91 2.58
CA TYR A 392 29.02 -5.82 1.12
C TYR A 392 30.08 -4.86 0.56
N LYS A 393 31.30 -5.36 0.32
CA LYS A 393 32.42 -4.60 -0.28
C LYS A 393 32.07 -3.88 -1.59
N GLY A 394 31.08 -4.38 -2.35
CA GLY A 394 30.61 -3.73 -3.57
C GLY A 394 29.85 -2.42 -3.34
N LEU A 395 29.54 -2.07 -2.10
CA LEU A 395 28.73 -0.91 -1.70
C LEU A 395 29.54 0.13 -0.91
N ASP A 396 30.87 0.02 -0.88
CA ASP A 396 31.74 0.89 -0.08
C ASP A 396 31.57 2.39 -0.41
N HIS A 397 31.12 2.70 -1.62
CA HIS A 397 30.87 4.08 -2.08
C HIS A 397 29.41 4.52 -1.97
N LEU A 398 28.50 3.63 -1.56
CA LEU A 398 27.07 3.93 -1.46
C LEU A 398 26.74 4.56 -0.10
N THR A 399 26.26 5.80 -0.13
CA THR A 399 25.97 6.56 1.09
C THR A 399 24.61 6.18 1.68
N THR A 400 24.54 6.07 3.01
CA THR A 400 23.28 5.76 3.73
C THR A 400 22.56 6.99 4.28
N GLY A 401 23.13 8.19 4.08
CA GLY A 401 22.66 9.46 4.65
C GLY A 401 21.23 9.85 4.28
N ASN A 402 20.56 9.11 3.40
CA ASN A 402 19.17 9.34 3.05
C ASN A 402 18.28 8.09 3.20
N LEU A 403 18.74 7.11 3.98
CA LEU A 403 17.87 6.22 4.77
C LEU A 403 17.06 6.98 5.85
N GLU A 404 17.00 8.31 5.82
CA GLU A 404 16.10 9.11 6.62
C GLU A 404 14.72 9.23 5.94
N LYS A 405 13.66 8.85 6.66
CA LYS A 405 12.23 9.04 6.34
C LYS A 405 11.84 8.85 4.87
N GLY A 406 12.03 7.66 4.31
CA GLY A 406 11.33 7.20 3.11
C GLY A 406 11.66 7.97 1.83
N LYS A 407 12.76 8.72 1.84
CA LYS A 407 13.18 9.59 0.75
C LYS A 407 14.03 8.81 -0.24
N ILE A 408 13.87 9.16 -1.51
CA ILE A 408 14.72 8.64 -2.58
C ILE A 408 16.13 9.25 -2.48
N HIS A 409 17.11 8.50 -2.99
CA HIS A 409 18.50 8.91 -2.99
C HIS A 409 18.73 10.20 -3.80
N PRO A 410 19.51 11.17 -3.30
CA PRO A 410 19.77 12.44 -3.98
C PRO A 410 20.33 12.28 -5.37
N LEU A 411 21.04 11.18 -5.63
CA LEU A 411 21.42 10.76 -6.99
C LEU A 411 20.21 10.88 -7.93
N PHE A 412 19.02 10.44 -7.55
CA PHE A 412 17.86 10.44 -8.44
C PHE A 412 17.13 11.77 -8.56
N ARG A 413 17.41 12.77 -7.69
CA ARG A 413 16.68 14.06 -7.65
C ARG A 413 17.06 15.04 -8.76
N ILE A 414 17.68 14.53 -9.82
CA ILE A 414 18.14 15.33 -10.94
C ILE A 414 17.17 15.06 -12.06
N ASN A 415 16.43 16.09 -12.44
CA ASN A 415 15.57 16.06 -13.60
C ASN A 415 16.37 15.56 -14.79
N CYS A 416 16.03 14.37 -15.27
CA CYS A 416 16.57 13.82 -16.49
C CYS A 416 15.85 14.52 -17.64
N HIS A 417 16.45 15.58 -18.18
CA HIS A 417 15.83 16.38 -19.24
C HIS A 417 15.95 15.73 -20.63
N SER A 418 16.66 14.60 -20.74
CA SER A 418 16.87 13.89 -21.99
C SER A 418 16.89 12.38 -21.77
N ALA A 419 16.44 11.63 -22.78
CA ALA A 419 16.55 10.17 -22.80
C ALA A 419 18.01 9.70 -22.59
N ILE A 420 18.97 10.50 -23.09
CA ILE A 420 20.40 10.24 -22.91
C ILE A 420 20.76 10.22 -21.42
N ASP A 421 20.26 11.15 -20.61
CA ASP A 421 20.56 11.16 -19.17
C ASP A 421 19.99 9.93 -18.46
N THR A 422 18.81 9.46 -18.87
CA THR A 422 18.21 8.21 -18.37
C THR A 422 19.10 7.01 -18.68
N THR A 423 19.75 6.95 -19.86
CA THR A 423 20.68 5.85 -20.21
C THR A 423 22.01 5.88 -19.46
N ARG A 424 22.47 7.05 -19.00
CA ARG A 424 23.75 7.20 -18.28
C ARG A 424 23.69 6.65 -16.86
N LEU A 425 22.56 6.85 -16.19
CA LEU A 425 22.38 6.53 -14.79
C LEU A 425 22.59 5.02 -14.48
N PRO A 426 22.02 4.06 -15.23
CA PRO A 426 22.26 2.63 -15.00
C PRO A 426 23.74 2.24 -14.97
N VAL A 427 24.58 2.85 -15.82
CA VAL A 427 26.02 2.57 -15.85
C VAL A 427 26.69 3.01 -14.56
N LYS A 428 26.37 4.22 -14.10
CA LYS A 428 26.87 4.74 -12.82
C LYS A 428 26.39 3.91 -11.64
N LEU A 429 25.11 3.53 -11.60
CA LEU A 429 24.58 2.65 -10.56
C LEU A 429 25.28 1.29 -10.56
N LYS A 430 25.59 0.73 -11.72
CA LYS A 430 26.34 -0.53 -11.78
C LYS A 430 27.72 -0.41 -11.15
N LEU A 431 28.43 0.69 -11.36
CA LEU A 431 29.72 0.94 -10.70
C LEU A 431 29.56 1.16 -9.19
N LEU A 432 28.60 2.02 -8.80
CA LEU A 432 28.31 2.35 -7.39
C LEU A 432 27.90 1.13 -6.57
N THR A 433 27.19 0.18 -7.19
CA THR A 433 26.71 -1.05 -6.55
C THR A 433 27.66 -2.23 -6.72
N GLY A 434 28.84 -1.99 -7.31
CA GLY A 434 29.83 -3.02 -7.60
C GLY A 434 29.33 -4.10 -8.56
N SER A 435 28.26 -3.86 -9.32
CA SER A 435 27.68 -4.79 -10.30
C SER A 435 28.23 -4.66 -11.71
N TYR A 436 28.98 -3.59 -12.01
CA TYR A 436 29.68 -3.41 -13.27
C TYR A 436 30.80 -4.45 -13.44
N ILE A 437 30.90 -5.05 -14.64
CA ILE A 437 31.80 -6.19 -14.91
C ILE A 437 33.14 -5.70 -15.46
N LEU A 438 34.09 -5.45 -14.55
CA LEU A 438 35.52 -5.23 -14.84
C LEU A 438 36.32 -6.53 -14.72
N GLN A 439 37.52 -6.62 -15.28
CA GLN A 439 38.36 -7.84 -15.20
C GLN A 439 38.62 -8.29 -13.75
N SER A 440 38.92 -7.35 -12.84
CA SER A 440 39.11 -7.66 -11.41
C SER A 440 37.90 -8.35 -10.77
N LYS A 441 36.69 -8.09 -11.30
CA LYS A 441 35.46 -8.75 -10.89
C LYS A 441 35.24 -10.08 -11.64
N ARG A 442 35.56 -10.15 -12.93
CA ARG A 442 35.45 -11.39 -13.73
C ARG A 442 36.27 -12.52 -13.11
N ILE A 443 37.49 -12.24 -12.66
CA ILE A 443 38.34 -13.25 -12.00
C ILE A 443 37.68 -13.85 -10.78
N LYS A 444 37.11 -12.99 -9.93
CA LYS A 444 36.41 -13.44 -8.73
C LYS A 444 35.20 -14.34 -9.05
N MET A 445 34.61 -14.18 -10.24
CA MET A 445 33.49 -14.99 -10.72
C MET A 445 33.94 -16.30 -11.39
N TYR A 446 35.03 -16.27 -12.16
CA TYR A 446 35.48 -17.39 -13.00
C TYR A 446 36.73 -18.14 -12.49
N LYS A 447 37.23 -17.83 -11.28
CA LYS A 447 38.32 -18.55 -10.59
C LYS A 447 39.52 -18.87 -11.50
N ASP A 448 40.26 -17.82 -11.87
CA ASP A 448 41.57 -17.85 -12.55
C ASP A 448 41.57 -18.10 -14.08
N GLU A 449 40.42 -18.24 -14.73
CA GLU A 449 40.32 -18.35 -16.20
C GLU A 449 40.41 -17.00 -16.95
N THR A 450 40.63 -15.89 -16.25
CA THR A 450 40.61 -14.54 -16.85
C THR A 450 41.79 -13.70 -16.36
N ASP A 451 42.40 -12.92 -17.25
CA ASP A 451 43.49 -11.99 -16.92
C ASP A 451 42.94 -10.76 -16.16
N PRO A 452 43.54 -10.34 -15.01
CA PRO A 452 43.05 -9.18 -14.25
C PRO A 452 43.29 -7.87 -14.96
N LYS A 453 44.20 -7.85 -15.93
CA LYS A 453 44.66 -6.65 -16.60
C LYS A 453 43.54 -5.96 -17.36
N CYS A 454 43.58 -4.64 -17.32
CA CYS A 454 42.68 -3.78 -18.07
C CYS A 454 42.72 -4.09 -19.57
N LEU A 455 41.55 -4.38 -20.16
CA LEU A 455 41.42 -4.66 -21.59
C LEU A 455 41.83 -3.49 -22.49
N LEU A 456 41.93 -2.29 -21.93
CA LEU A 456 42.29 -1.09 -22.67
C LEU A 456 43.80 -0.89 -22.67
N CYS A 457 44.43 -0.89 -21.49
CA CYS A 457 45.86 -0.57 -21.38
C CYS A 457 46.77 -1.80 -21.28
N SER A 458 46.23 -2.96 -20.90
CA SER A 458 46.96 -4.21 -20.64
C SER A 458 48.11 -4.11 -19.63
N LYS A 459 48.12 -3.08 -18.77
CA LYS A 459 49.20 -2.81 -17.80
C LYS A 459 48.82 -3.19 -16.38
N ASP A 460 47.78 -2.56 -15.84
CA ASP A 460 47.35 -2.72 -14.45
C ASP A 460 46.01 -3.48 -14.37
N ASP A 461 45.70 -3.98 -13.18
CA ASP A 461 44.41 -4.62 -12.89
C ASP A 461 43.23 -3.67 -13.15
N GLU A 462 42.19 -4.18 -13.82
CA GLU A 462 40.98 -3.41 -14.11
C GLU A 462 40.09 -3.28 -12.88
N THR A 463 40.50 -2.45 -11.92
CA THR A 463 39.71 -2.05 -10.75
C THR A 463 38.81 -0.85 -11.07
N VAL A 464 37.86 -0.53 -10.19
CA VAL A 464 37.02 0.68 -10.33
C VAL A 464 37.89 1.94 -10.32
N THR A 465 38.88 2.00 -9.42
CA THR A 465 39.87 3.09 -9.36
C THR A 465 40.64 3.20 -10.67
N HIS A 466 41.16 2.09 -11.18
CA HIS A 466 41.90 2.10 -12.44
C HIS A 466 41.03 2.58 -13.60
N PHE A 467 39.83 2.01 -13.74
CA PHE A 467 38.90 2.32 -14.81
C PHE A 467 38.48 3.80 -14.80
N ILE A 468 38.13 4.34 -13.63
CA ILE A 468 37.62 5.70 -13.51
C ILE A 468 38.76 6.73 -13.54
N LEU A 469 39.88 6.49 -12.84
CA LEU A 469 40.89 7.52 -12.57
C LEU A 469 42.24 7.30 -13.27
N GLN A 470 42.70 6.06 -13.47
CA GLN A 470 44.14 5.81 -13.75
C GLN A 470 44.43 5.27 -15.16
N CYS A 471 43.48 4.62 -15.83
CA CYS A 471 43.73 3.94 -17.12
C CYS A 471 44.20 4.89 -18.23
N VAL A 472 45.46 4.81 -18.66
CA VAL A 472 46.08 5.75 -19.61
C VAL A 472 45.29 5.94 -20.93
N GLN A 473 44.67 4.87 -21.44
CA GLN A 473 43.87 4.93 -22.67
C GLN A 473 42.58 5.75 -22.54
N LEU A 474 42.14 6.00 -21.31
CA LEU A 474 40.96 6.81 -21.01
C LEU A 474 41.31 8.25 -20.62
N GLN A 475 42.59 8.62 -20.62
CA GLN A 475 43.06 9.93 -20.14
C GLN A 475 42.49 11.08 -20.96
N ASN A 476 42.40 10.94 -22.28
CA ASN A 476 41.85 11.98 -23.15
C ASN A 476 40.37 12.28 -22.84
N ILE A 477 39.58 11.24 -22.55
CA ILE A 477 38.17 11.36 -22.18
C ILE A 477 38.04 12.01 -20.80
N ARG A 478 38.87 11.58 -19.84
CA ARG A 478 38.95 12.21 -18.52
C ARG A 478 39.28 13.68 -18.63
N ASN A 479 40.39 14.05 -19.26
CA ASN A 479 40.82 15.45 -19.38
C ASN A 479 39.69 16.33 -19.94
N LYS A 480 38.98 15.86 -20.97
CA LYS A 480 37.89 16.62 -21.58
C LYS A 480 36.71 16.91 -20.62
N ILE A 481 36.35 15.99 -19.72
CA ILE A 481 35.14 16.10 -18.88
C ILE A 481 35.46 16.45 -17.43
N LEU A 482 36.57 15.94 -16.92
CA LEU A 482 37.01 16.08 -15.55
C LEU A 482 37.50 17.51 -15.29
N LEU A 483 38.06 18.23 -16.28
CA LEU A 483 38.36 19.66 -16.15
C LEU A 483 37.11 20.47 -15.78
N GLU A 484 36.01 20.31 -16.53
CA GLU A 484 34.73 20.97 -16.22
C GLU A 484 34.21 20.58 -14.83
N THR A 485 34.42 19.32 -14.43
CA THR A 485 34.03 18.83 -13.10
C THR A 485 34.87 19.47 -11.99
N VAL A 486 36.18 19.58 -12.19
CA VAL A 486 37.14 20.20 -11.28
C VAL A 486 36.83 21.68 -11.11
N ASP A 487 36.55 22.41 -12.18
CA ASP A 487 36.19 23.84 -12.11
C ASP A 487 34.93 24.06 -11.26
N VAL A 488 33.91 23.24 -11.47
CA VAL A 488 32.68 23.28 -10.66
C VAL A 488 32.99 22.94 -9.21
N LEU A 489 33.78 21.90 -8.94
CA LEU A 489 34.13 21.52 -7.56
C LEU A 489 34.98 22.59 -6.85
N ASN A 490 35.94 23.20 -7.55
CA ASN A 490 36.75 24.29 -7.04
C ASN A 490 35.89 25.52 -6.71
N SER A 491 34.88 25.84 -7.54
CA SER A 491 33.91 26.90 -7.25
C SER A 491 33.06 26.62 -5.99
N LEU A 492 32.97 25.36 -5.57
CA LEU A 492 32.32 24.90 -4.34
C LEU A 492 33.33 24.72 -3.19
N GLY A 493 34.57 25.20 -3.36
CA GLY A 493 35.67 25.11 -2.40
C GLY A 493 36.28 23.71 -2.26
N ILE A 494 36.00 22.77 -3.17
CA ILE A 494 36.50 21.40 -3.14
C ILE A 494 37.70 21.30 -4.09
N GLN A 495 38.92 21.29 -3.54
CA GLN A 495 40.18 21.15 -4.29
C GLN A 495 40.35 19.72 -4.80
N PHE A 496 39.65 19.35 -5.88
CA PHE A 496 39.55 17.96 -6.33
C PHE A 496 40.91 17.31 -6.63
N ASN A 497 41.88 18.07 -7.13
CA ASN A 497 43.20 17.53 -7.49
C ASN A 497 44.03 17.11 -6.29
N GLU A 498 43.83 17.76 -5.14
CA GLU A 498 44.55 17.50 -3.87
C GLU A 498 43.99 16.29 -3.10
N LEU A 499 42.81 15.80 -3.50
CA LEU A 499 42.15 14.68 -2.85
C LEU A 499 42.84 13.34 -3.16
N LEU A 500 42.72 12.41 -2.21
CA LEU A 500 43.11 11.00 -2.41
C LEU A 500 42.19 10.33 -3.44
N ASP A 501 42.67 9.27 -4.10
CA ASP A 501 41.89 8.53 -5.10
C ASP A 501 40.57 7.98 -4.53
N SER A 502 40.54 7.56 -3.26
CA SER A 502 39.33 7.11 -2.58
C SER A 502 38.28 8.21 -2.46
N GLU A 503 38.71 9.45 -2.17
CA GLU A 503 37.84 10.62 -2.04
C GLU A 503 37.35 11.09 -3.42
N LYS A 504 38.25 11.09 -4.42
CA LYS A 504 37.91 11.36 -5.83
C LYS A 504 36.85 10.38 -6.33
N LEU A 505 37.04 9.08 -6.06
CA LEU A 505 36.05 8.05 -6.39
C LEU A 505 34.72 8.28 -5.68
N GLN A 506 34.74 8.58 -4.38
CA GLN A 506 33.52 8.88 -3.64
C GLN A 506 32.74 10.02 -4.31
N ILE A 507 33.40 11.14 -4.65
CA ILE A 507 32.73 12.27 -5.32
C ILE A 507 32.17 11.88 -6.69
N ILE A 508 32.93 11.12 -7.49
CA ILE A 508 32.50 10.71 -8.84
C ILE A 508 31.31 9.74 -8.79
N LEU A 509 31.32 8.79 -7.85
CA LEU A 509 30.30 7.76 -7.74
C LEU A 509 29.07 8.21 -6.95
N ASP A 510 29.27 8.96 -5.88
CA ASP A 510 28.22 9.50 -5.01
C ASP A 510 28.72 10.71 -4.20
N ILE A 511 28.44 11.92 -4.71
CA ILE A 511 28.80 13.19 -4.06
C ILE A 511 28.03 13.47 -2.77
N THR A 512 26.99 12.70 -2.45
CA THR A 512 26.10 12.97 -1.31
C THR A 512 26.80 13.22 0.03
N PRO A 513 27.80 12.43 0.48
CA PRO A 513 28.44 12.67 1.77
C PRO A 513 29.23 13.99 1.80
N VAL A 514 29.85 14.36 0.68
CA VAL A 514 30.55 15.66 0.55
C VAL A 514 29.53 16.81 0.51
N ALA A 515 28.41 16.60 -0.17
CA ALA A 515 27.32 17.57 -0.22
C ALA A 515 26.71 17.84 1.17
N THR A 516 26.49 16.79 1.96
CA THR A 516 25.95 16.91 3.32
C THR A 516 26.93 17.60 4.26
N SER A 517 28.19 17.19 4.28
CA SER A 517 29.21 17.77 5.17
C SER A 517 29.47 19.25 4.88
N ARG A 518 29.47 19.64 3.60
CA ARG A 518 29.71 21.03 3.16
C ARG A 518 28.44 21.85 2.94
N LYS A 519 27.26 21.29 3.24
CA LYS A 519 25.94 21.94 3.04
C LYS A 519 25.75 22.51 1.64
N LEU A 520 26.14 21.75 0.61
CA LEU A 520 26.02 22.18 -0.78
C LEU A 520 24.55 22.32 -1.20
N SER A 521 24.26 23.29 -2.06
CA SER A 521 22.91 23.48 -2.59
C SER A 521 22.49 22.29 -3.48
N PRO A 522 21.19 21.95 -3.55
CA PRO A 522 20.70 20.90 -4.45
C PRO A 522 21.07 21.12 -5.93
N ALA A 523 21.11 22.38 -6.38
CA ALA A 523 21.51 22.74 -7.73
C ALA A 523 23.00 22.44 -7.99
N SER A 524 23.86 22.74 -7.02
CA SER A 524 25.30 22.43 -7.09
C SER A 524 25.53 20.92 -7.17
N VAL A 525 24.83 20.15 -6.33
CA VAL A 525 24.88 18.67 -6.34
C VAL A 525 24.43 18.12 -7.70
N ALA A 526 23.31 18.63 -8.22
CA ALA A 526 22.78 18.22 -9.52
C ALA A 526 23.77 18.49 -10.67
N LYS A 527 24.45 19.65 -10.63
CA LYS A 527 25.46 20.02 -11.63
C LYS A 527 26.63 19.05 -11.64
N VAL A 528 27.22 18.75 -10.48
CA VAL A 528 28.35 17.81 -10.39
C VAL A 528 27.94 16.40 -10.79
N GLU A 529 26.76 15.96 -10.34
CA GLU A 529 26.24 14.63 -10.65
C GLU A 529 25.96 14.45 -12.16
N ARG A 530 25.49 15.49 -12.86
CA ARG A 530 25.36 15.46 -14.33
C ARG A 530 26.71 15.26 -15.02
N LEU A 531 27.75 15.95 -14.57
CA LEU A 531 29.10 15.84 -15.14
C LEU A 531 29.71 14.47 -14.89
N THR A 532 29.60 13.95 -13.67
CA THR A 532 30.14 12.64 -13.31
C THR A 532 29.41 11.49 -14.00
N ARG A 533 28.08 11.59 -14.21
CA ARG A 533 27.34 10.66 -15.10
C ARG A 533 27.85 10.69 -16.53
N ARG A 534 28.07 11.89 -17.07
CA ARG A 534 28.60 12.06 -18.43
C ARG A 534 29.98 11.44 -18.55
N LEU A 535 30.85 11.66 -17.57
CA LEU A 535 32.18 11.05 -17.49
C LEU A 535 32.08 9.52 -17.52
N ILE A 536 31.38 8.93 -16.55
CA ILE A 536 31.26 7.47 -16.42
C ILE A 536 30.71 6.83 -17.69
N TYR A 537 29.69 7.45 -18.30
CA TYR A 537 29.10 6.91 -19.51
C TYR A 537 30.03 6.96 -20.71
N GLN A 538 30.82 8.03 -20.87
CA GLN A 538 31.81 8.13 -21.95
C GLN A 538 32.95 7.11 -21.76
N LEU A 539 33.40 6.90 -20.52
CA LEU A 539 34.35 5.83 -20.19
C LEU A 539 33.77 4.44 -20.52
N HIS A 540 32.49 4.21 -20.19
CA HIS A 540 31.79 2.99 -20.54
C HIS A 540 31.72 2.76 -22.05
N ILE A 541 31.35 3.76 -22.85
CA ILE A 541 31.32 3.65 -24.32
C ILE A 541 32.70 3.29 -24.87
N ALA A 542 33.75 4.00 -24.42
CA ALA A 542 35.10 3.76 -24.89
C ALA A 542 35.56 2.33 -24.60
N ARG A 543 35.26 1.81 -23.41
CA ARG A 543 35.53 0.42 -23.06
C ARG A 543 34.70 -0.56 -23.89
N TYR A 544 33.40 -0.29 -24.03
CA TYR A 544 32.47 -1.17 -24.72
C TYR A 544 32.87 -1.40 -26.18
N LYS A 545 33.34 -0.36 -26.88
CA LYS A 545 33.83 -0.45 -28.27
C LYS A 545 34.96 -1.45 -28.47
N ILE A 546 35.81 -1.66 -27.46
CA ILE A 546 36.94 -2.58 -27.51
C ILE A 546 36.54 -3.99 -27.08
N VAL A 547 35.53 -4.12 -26.21
CA VAL A 547 35.04 -5.43 -25.76
C VAL A 547 34.13 -6.09 -26.78
N CYS A 548 33.38 -5.31 -27.56
CA CYS A 548 32.36 -5.81 -28.50
C CYS A 548 32.69 -5.58 -29.98
N GLY A 549 33.74 -4.81 -30.28
CA GLY A 549 34.32 -4.70 -31.61
C GLY A 549 35.53 -5.61 -31.68
#